data_AF-A0A3D5HRQ4-F1
#
_entry.id   AF-A0A3D5HRQ4-F1
#
_cell.length_a   1.000
_cell.length_b   1.000
_cell.length_c   1.000
_cell.angle_alpha   90.00
_cell.angle_beta   90.00
_cell.angle_gamma   90.00
#
_symmetry.space_group_name_H-M   'P 1'
#
loop_
_entity.id
_entity.type
_entity.pdbx_description
1 polymer ?
#
loop_
_entity_poly.entity_id
_entity_poly.type
_entity_poly.pdbx_seq_one_letter_code
_entity_poly.pdbx_strand_id
1 'polypeptide(L)'
;MGTVIGMIQAFDMIEAVGDLSPAVVAGGIKVALLTTVFGLITAIILQVLYNYIVSKVDGIVNKMEDASIGLVEMMNRNNTFGRS
;
A
#
# COMPACT_ATOMS: atom_id res chain seq x y z
N MET A 1 -5.29 8.46 12.93
CA MET A 1 -6.18 7.89 13.97
C MET A 1 -5.45 7.67 15.29
N GLY A 2 -4.32 6.95 15.33
CA GLY A 2 -3.60 6.71 16.60
C GLY A 2 -3.04 7.96 17.31
N THR A 3 -2.71 9.03 16.57
CA THR A 3 -2.26 10.30 17.14
C THR A 3 -3.35 11.04 17.92
N VAL A 4 -4.59 11.04 17.41
CA VAL A 4 -5.74 11.66 18.09
C VAL A 4 -6.14 10.84 19.32
N ILE A 5 -6.12 9.50 19.21
CA ILE A 5 -6.45 8.61 20.33
C ILE A 5 -5.42 8.74 21.47
N GLY A 6 -4.12 8.80 21.16
CA GLY A 6 -3.06 8.97 22.17
C GLY A 6 -3.11 10.32 22.88
N MET A 7 -3.53 11.37 22.18
CA MET A 7 -3.78 12.69 22.77
C MET A 7 -5.03 12.67 23.67
N ILE A 8 -6.13 12.06 23.23
CA ILE A 8 -7.35 11.94 24.05
C ILE A 8 -7.06 11.21 25.36
N GLN A 9 -6.34 10.09 25.31
CA GLN A 9 -5.94 9.36 26.53
C GLN A 9 -5.03 10.18 27.45
N ALA A 10 -4.16 11.04 26.90
CA ALA A 10 -3.35 11.94 27.72
C ALA A 10 -4.22 12.99 28.42
N PHE A 11 -5.21 13.55 27.74
CA PHE A 11 -6.14 14.52 28.32
C PHE A 11 -7.08 13.89 29.35
N ASP A 12 -7.61 12.68 29.11
CA ASP A 12 -8.42 11.94 30.08
C ASP A 12 -7.63 11.65 31.37
N MET A 13 -6.33 11.31 31.25
CA MET A 13 -5.49 11.10 32.43
C MET A 13 -5.17 12.39 33.19
N ILE A 14 -5.05 13.54 32.49
CA ILE A 14 -4.88 14.85 33.14
C ILE A 14 -6.15 15.24 33.89
N GLU A 15 -7.32 15.01 33.30
CA GLU A 15 -8.62 15.27 33.94
C GLU A 15 -8.83 14.38 35.18
N ALA A 16 -8.44 13.10 35.12
CA ALA A 16 -8.58 12.16 36.23
C ALA A 16 -7.63 12.43 37.40
N VAL A 17 -6.41 12.90 37.14
CA VAL A 17 -5.38 13.14 38.17
C VAL A 17 -5.49 14.55 38.75
N GLY A 18 -6.12 15.49 38.04
CA GLY A 18 -6.31 16.89 38.49
C GLY A 18 -5.02 17.69 38.62
N ASP A 19 -3.87 17.10 38.25
CA ASP A 19 -2.55 17.69 38.30
C ASP A 19 -1.86 17.54 36.94
N LEU A 20 -1.26 18.61 36.47
CA LEU A 20 -0.69 18.74 35.13
C LEU A 20 0.74 18.19 35.14
N SER A 21 0.88 16.92 35.51
CA SER A 21 2.19 16.26 35.59
C SER A 21 2.73 16.01 34.18
N PRO A 22 3.92 16.55 33.81
CA PRO A 22 4.52 16.35 32.50
C PRO A 22 4.73 14.88 32.12
N ALA A 23 4.82 13.99 33.12
CA ALA A 23 4.97 12.55 32.93
C ALA A 23 3.76 11.91 32.22
N VAL A 24 2.55 12.42 32.48
CA VAL A 24 1.30 11.88 31.92
C VAL A 24 1.19 12.22 30.42
N VAL A 25 1.53 13.45 30.06
CA VAL A 25 1.55 13.92 28.65
C VAL A 25 2.61 13.17 27.84
N ALA A 26 3.79 12.91 28.43
CA ALA A 26 4.86 12.17 27.78
C ALA A 26 4.43 10.74 27.38
N GLY A 27 3.54 10.11 28.16
CA GLY A 27 2.95 8.81 27.85
C GLY A 27 2.13 8.82 26.56
N GLY A 28 1.22 9.79 26.40
CA GLY A 28 0.38 9.89 25.19
C GLY A 28 1.17 10.22 23.92
N ILE A 29 2.18 11.09 24.02
CA ILE A 29 3.07 11.41 22.90
C ILE A 29 3.87 10.17 22.46
N LYS A 30 4.37 9.36 23.42
CA LYS A 30 5.09 8.12 23.11
C LYS A 30 4.24 7.16 22.28
N VAL A 31 2.95 6.99 22.63
CA VAL A 31 2.03 6.14 21.86
C VAL A 31 1.79 6.69 20.46
N ALA A 32 1.62 8.01 20.33
CA ALA A 32 1.44 8.69 19.04
C ALA A 32 2.68 8.55 18.11
N LEU A 33 3.89 8.60 18.67
CA LEU A 33 5.12 8.37 17.91
C LEU A 33 5.27 6.91 17.50
N LEU A 34 4.94 5.97 18.40
CA LEU A 34 4.99 4.54 18.13
C LEU A 34 4.10 4.15 16.94
N THR A 35 2.84 4.63 16.91
CA THR A 35 1.93 4.33 15.79
C THR A 35 2.41 4.93 14.46
N THR A 36 3.18 6.02 14.49
CA THR A 36 3.74 6.64 13.28
C THR A 36 4.84 5.76 12.70
N VAL A 37 5.74 5.26 13.56
CA VAL A 37 6.81 4.34 13.15
C VAL A 37 6.22 3.03 12.60
N PHE A 38 5.20 2.46 13.25
CA PHE A 38 4.52 1.28 12.72
C PHE A 38 3.84 1.52 11.37
N GLY A 39 3.26 2.71 11.18
CA GLY A 39 2.69 3.12 9.89
C GLY A 39 3.75 3.15 8.78
N LEU A 40 4.93 3.71 9.07
CA LEU A 40 6.04 3.77 8.12
C LEU A 40 6.57 2.36 7.76
N ILE A 41 6.75 1.49 8.75
CA ILE A 41 7.18 0.10 8.52
C ILE A 41 6.18 -0.63 7.62
N THR A 42 4.89 -0.52 7.94
CA THR A 42 3.82 -1.15 7.16
C THR A 42 3.77 -0.60 5.73
N ALA A 43 3.95 0.71 5.55
CA ALA A 43 3.99 1.35 4.24
C ALA A 43 5.16 0.84 3.37
N ILE A 44 6.35 0.66 3.95
CA ILE A 44 7.52 0.11 3.24
C ILE A 44 7.23 -1.31 2.75
N ILE A 45 6.65 -2.17 3.60
CA ILE A 45 6.30 -3.55 3.24
C ILE A 45 5.28 -3.56 2.10
N LEU A 46 4.24 -2.74 2.19
CA LEU A 46 3.23 -2.57 1.14
C LEU A 46 3.84 -2.09 -0.18
N GLN A 47 4.79 -1.16 -0.14
CA GLN A 47 5.45 -0.64 -1.34
C GLN A 47 6.24 -1.71 -2.09
N VAL A 48 6.93 -2.60 -1.35
CA VAL A 48 7.65 -3.73 -1.94
C VAL A 48 6.67 -4.73 -2.54
N LEU A 49 5.61 -5.07 -1.81
CA LEU A 49 4.60 -6.03 -2.24
C LEU A 49 3.82 -5.52 -3.47
N TYR A 50 3.54 -4.22 -3.53
CA TYR A 50 2.95 -3.55 -4.68
C TYR A 50 3.84 -3.68 -5.92
N ASN A 51 5.14 -3.37 -5.81
CA ASN A 51 6.07 -3.52 -6.92
C ASN A 51 6.12 -4.98 -7.44
N TYR A 52 6.10 -5.95 -6.53
CA TYR A 52 6.07 -7.36 -6.91
C TYR A 52 4.80 -7.73 -7.70
N ILE A 53 3.63 -7.27 -7.24
CA ILE A 53 2.35 -7.52 -7.94
C ILE A 53 2.36 -6.85 -9.31
N VAL A 54 2.80 -5.59 -9.41
CA VAL A 54 2.86 -4.85 -10.68
C VAL A 54 3.75 -5.57 -11.68
N SER A 55 4.96 -5.98 -11.28
CA SER A 55 5.85 -6.76 -12.15
C SER A 55 5.22 -8.06 -12.65
N LYS A 56 4.43 -8.73 -11.80
CA LYS A 56 3.70 -9.95 -12.19
C LYS A 56 2.56 -9.63 -13.17
N VAL A 57 1.85 -8.52 -12.98
CA VAL A 57 0.80 -8.06 -13.89
C VAL A 57 1.38 -7.70 -15.25
N ASP A 58 2.49 -6.96 -15.29
CA ASP A 58 3.18 -6.62 -16.55
C ASP A 58 3.59 -7.89 -17.31
N GLY A 59 4.07 -8.91 -16.60
CA GLY A 59 4.37 -10.21 -17.20
C GLY A 59 3.15 -10.92 -17.80
N ILE A 60 1.96 -10.73 -17.24
CA ILE A 60 0.70 -11.26 -17.80
C ILE A 60 0.29 -10.44 -19.03
N VAL A 61 0.38 -9.12 -18.95
CA VAL A 61 0.05 -8.22 -20.07
C VAL A 61 0.92 -8.52 -21.28
N ASN A 62 2.23 -8.69 -21.10
CA ASN A 62 3.15 -9.06 -22.19
C ASN A 62 2.73 -10.38 -22.88
N LYS A 63 2.32 -11.39 -22.10
CA LYS A 63 1.82 -12.66 -22.67
C LYS A 63 0.53 -12.49 -23.47
N MET A 64 -0.35 -11.59 -23.02
CA MET A 64 -1.57 -11.27 -23.76
C MET A 64 -1.27 -10.53 -25.06
N GLU A 65 -0.28 -9.64 -25.04
CA GLU A 65 0.20 -8.93 -26.23
C GLU A 65 0.79 -9.91 -27.25
N ASP A 66 1.67 -10.82 -26.82
CA ASP A 66 2.24 -11.87 -27.68
C ASP A 66 1.16 -12.75 -28.31
N ALA A 67 0.16 -13.17 -27.51
CA ALA A 67 -0.97 -13.96 -28.01
C ALA A 67 -1.81 -13.20 -29.04
N SER A 68 -2.05 -11.90 -28.81
CA SER A 68 -2.78 -11.03 -29.74
C SER A 68 -2.04 -10.87 -31.07
N ILE A 69 -0.73 -10.63 -31.03
CA ILE A 69 0.14 -10.57 -32.23
C ILE A 69 0.07 -11.89 -32.99
N GLY A 70 0.20 -13.02 -32.30
CA GLY A 70 0.11 -14.35 -32.90
C GLY A 70 -1.23 -14.60 -33.61
N LEU A 71 -2.34 -14.15 -33.01
CA LEU A 71 -3.67 -14.24 -33.63
C LEU A 71 -3.79 -13.39 -34.89
N VAL A 72 -3.29 -12.15 -34.87
CA VAL A 72 -3.28 -11.26 -36.04
C VAL A 72 -2.43 -11.86 -37.17
N GLU A 73 -1.27 -12.43 -36.85
CA GLU A 73 -0.40 -13.08 -37.82
C GLU A 73 -1.06 -14.33 -38.44
N MET A 74 -1.78 -15.13 -37.62
CA MET A 74 -2.56 -16.27 -38.11
C MET A 74 -3.69 -15.83 -39.04
N MET A 75 -4.39 -14.74 -38.70
CA MET A 75 -5.46 -14.19 -39.54
C MET A 75 -4.91 -13.68 -40.88
N ASN A 76 -3.77 -12.98 -40.87
CA ASN A 76 -3.10 -12.53 -42.09
C ASN A 76 -2.61 -13.70 -42.95
N ARG A 77 -2.01 -14.74 -42.34
CA ARG A 77 -1.61 -15.96 -43.06
C ARG A 77 -2.80 -16.73 -43.66
N ASN A 78 -3.94 -16.78 -42.97
CA ASN A 78 -5.15 -17.42 -43.53
C ASN A 78 -5.79 -16.60 -44.66
N ASN A 79 -5.68 -15.27 -44.64
CA ASN A 79 -6.20 -14.41 -45.71
C ASN A 79 -5.34 -14.38 -47.00
N THR A 80 -4.21 -15.10 -47.05
CA THR A 80 -3.34 -15.16 -48.25
C THR A 80 -3.60 -16.34 -49.20
N PHE A 81 -4.58 -17.22 -48.94
CA PHE A 81 -4.95 -18.31 -49.87
C PHE A 81 -5.99 -17.91 -50.95
N GLY A 82 -6.42 -16.63 -50.98
CA GLY A 82 -7.42 -16.13 -51.93
C GLY A 82 -6.87 -15.40 -53.17
N ARG A 83 -5.56 -15.44 -53.44
CA ARG A 83 -4.97 -14.84 -54.66
C ARG A 83 -4.15 -15.89 -55.40
N SER A 84 -4.85 -16.81 -56.05
CA SER A 84 -4.36 -17.47 -57.27
C SER A 84 -5.00 -16.80 -58.48
#